data_AF-A0A944X6R6-F1
#
_entry.id   AF-A0A944X6R6-F1
#
_cell.length_a   1.000
_cell.length_b   1.000
_cell.length_c   1.000
_cell.angle_alpha   90.00
_cell.angle_beta   90.00
_cell.angle_gamma   90.00
#
_symmetry.space_group_name_H-M   'P 1'
#
loop_
_entity.id
_entity.type
_entity.pdbx_description
1 polymer ?
#
loop_
_entity_poly.entity_id
_entity_poly.type
_entity_poly.pdbx_seq_one_letter_code
_entity_poly.pdbx_strand_id
1 'polypeptide(L)'
;MINFNEGTTEIDRFQYGSFRNLMVQDAIIIIVIYAAQLDLSISEEEIKRVEGIAEGCPACVEKKKGIFSRINRFVNEMRNIEREKVLEIAMEILTPELRKTAFELAAEVIMTGNELPDQKSKILEKLVTKMSIEIQFAAKVIERLDK
;
A
#
# COMPACT_ATOMS: atom_id res chain seq x y z
N MET A 1 35.70 -21.27 9.06
CA MET A 1 35.97 -19.89 9.56
C MET A 1 36.05 -19.00 8.33
N ILE A 2 34.98 -18.24 8.03
CA ILE A 2 34.86 -16.77 8.21
C ILE A 2 35.59 -16.04 7.06
N ASN A 3 35.01 -15.18 6.19
CA ASN A 3 33.80 -14.37 6.30
C ASN A 3 33.28 -13.74 4.97
N PHE A 4 31.96 -13.51 4.99
CA PHE A 4 31.09 -12.43 4.47
C PHE A 4 31.23 -11.79 3.07
N ASN A 5 30.07 -11.88 2.38
CA ASN A 5 29.50 -10.96 1.40
C ASN A 5 29.67 -9.48 1.77
N GLU A 6 30.32 -8.70 0.91
CA GLU A 6 30.18 -7.25 0.85
C GLU A 6 29.97 -6.84 -0.61
N GLY A 7 28.73 -6.54 -0.96
CA GLY A 7 28.38 -6.07 -2.31
C GLY A 7 26.98 -5.48 -2.46
N THR A 8 26.09 -5.62 -1.47
CA THR A 8 24.67 -5.20 -1.59
C THR A 8 24.30 -3.95 -0.79
N THR A 9 25.24 -3.27 -0.11
CA THR A 9 24.84 -2.32 0.94
C THR A 9 24.76 -0.84 0.55
N GLU A 10 25.41 -0.33 -0.51
CA GLU A 10 25.42 1.13 -0.75
C GLU A 10 24.38 1.63 -1.75
N ILE A 11 24.10 0.88 -2.82
CA ILE A 11 23.12 1.28 -3.84
C ILE A 11 21.68 1.15 -3.30
N ASP A 12 21.37 0.06 -2.58
CA ASP A 12 20.09 -0.09 -1.88
C ASP A 12 19.91 1.02 -0.82
N ARG A 13 20.97 1.40 -0.10
CA ARG A 13 20.89 2.49 0.88
C ARG A 13 20.44 3.81 0.23
N PHE A 14 20.98 4.17 -0.94
CA PHE A 14 20.59 5.42 -1.59
C PHE A 14 19.16 5.39 -2.18
N GLN A 15 18.69 4.25 -2.68
CA GLN A 15 17.34 4.15 -3.27
C GLN A 15 16.21 4.09 -2.23
N TYR A 16 16.41 3.48 -1.06
CA TYR A 16 15.35 3.27 -0.06
C TYR A 16 15.35 4.31 1.07
N GLY A 17 16.07 5.42 0.95
CA GLY A 17 16.26 6.42 2.02
C GLY A 17 14.96 6.83 2.74
N SER A 18 13.89 7.07 1.98
CA SER A 18 12.57 7.48 2.50
C SER A 18 11.77 6.35 3.16
N PHE A 19 12.10 5.09 2.85
CA PHE A 19 11.43 3.91 3.39
C PHE A 19 12.13 3.34 4.64
N ARG A 20 13.24 3.95 5.09
CA ARG A 20 13.98 3.46 6.26
C ARG A 20 13.32 3.77 7.62
N ASN A 21 12.38 4.71 7.65
CA ASN A 21 11.70 5.17 8.86
C ASN A 21 10.18 5.27 8.66
N LEU A 22 9.59 4.26 8.03
CA LEU A 22 8.14 4.20 7.88
C LEU A 22 7.46 4.01 9.23
N MET A 23 6.43 4.80 9.48
CA MET A 23 5.48 4.54 10.56
C MET A 23 4.37 3.61 10.07
N VAL A 24 3.56 3.08 11.00
CA VAL A 24 2.37 2.28 10.66
C VAL A 24 1.46 3.01 9.66
N GLN A 25 1.22 4.31 9.87
CA GLN A 25 0.46 5.15 8.95
C GLN A 25 1.06 5.17 7.53
N ASP A 26 2.39 5.23 7.42
CA ASP A 26 3.04 5.24 6.10
C ASP A 26 2.85 3.94 5.37
N ALA A 27 3.05 2.81 6.06
CA ALA A 27 2.86 1.50 5.49
C ALA A 27 1.42 1.28 5.01
N ILE A 28 0.43 1.75 5.78
CA ILE A 28 -0.97 1.72 5.35
C ILE A 28 -1.17 2.58 4.09
N ILE A 29 -0.71 3.84 4.09
CA ILE A 29 -0.84 4.75 2.93
C ILE A 29 -0.18 4.15 1.68
N ILE A 30 0.99 3.54 1.81
CA ILE A 30 1.70 2.89 0.71
C ILE A 30 0.87 1.75 0.11
N ILE A 31 0.26 0.90 0.94
CA ILE A 31 -0.58 -0.21 0.47
C ILE A 31 -1.84 0.31 -0.24
N VAL A 32 -2.43 1.38 0.27
CA VAL A 32 -3.61 2.03 -0.33
C VAL A 32 -3.25 2.68 -1.68
N ILE A 33 -2.09 3.33 -1.79
CA ILE A 33 -1.56 3.85 -3.07
C ILE A 33 -1.28 2.71 -4.04
N TYR A 34 -0.63 1.64 -3.56
CA TYR A 34 -0.35 0.46 -4.36
C TYR A 34 -1.65 -0.14 -4.93
N ALA A 35 -2.74 -0.12 -4.17
CA ALA A 35 -4.05 -0.61 -4.60
C ALA A 35 -4.70 0.29 -5.65
N ALA A 36 -4.53 1.62 -5.53
CA ALA A 36 -5.02 2.60 -6.49
C ALA A 36 -4.22 2.63 -7.80
N GLN A 37 -2.97 2.18 -7.77
CA GLN A 37 -2.12 2.18 -8.95
C GLN A 37 -2.39 0.96 -9.81
N LEU A 38 -2.79 1.17 -11.07
CA LEU A 38 -2.77 0.10 -12.07
C LEU A 38 -1.37 -0.11 -12.65
N ASP A 39 -0.67 0.97 -12.96
CA ASP A 39 0.68 0.98 -13.55
C ASP A 39 1.68 1.78 -12.67
N LEU A 40 2.66 2.45 -13.28
CA LEU A 40 3.60 3.39 -12.63
C LEU A 40 3.01 4.80 -12.45
N SER A 41 1.75 5.00 -12.82
CA SER A 41 1.04 6.27 -12.70
C SER A 41 -0.24 6.11 -11.90
N ILE A 42 -0.55 7.16 -11.14
CA ILE A 42 -1.81 7.35 -10.44
C ILE A 42 -2.39 8.69 -10.90
N SER A 43 -3.69 8.70 -11.21
CA SER A 43 -4.42 9.90 -11.60
C SER A 43 -4.70 10.81 -10.39
N GLU A 44 -5.02 12.08 -10.64
CA GLU A 44 -5.45 13.00 -9.57
C GLU A 44 -6.74 12.54 -8.88
N GLU A 45 -7.64 11.88 -9.62
CA GLU A 45 -8.89 11.33 -9.07
C GLU A 45 -8.59 10.19 -8.09
N GLU A 46 -7.67 9.29 -8.45
CA GLU A 46 -7.20 8.21 -7.57
C GLU A 46 -6.46 8.77 -6.35
N ILE A 47 -5.64 9.82 -6.50
CA ILE A 47 -5.00 10.49 -5.36
C ILE A 47 -6.05 11.04 -4.39
N LYS A 48 -7.12 11.70 -4.88
CA LYS A 48 -8.20 12.21 -4.03
C LYS A 48 -8.97 11.08 -3.33
N ARG A 49 -9.18 9.96 -4.02
CA ARG A 49 -9.82 8.76 -3.45
C ARG A 49 -8.97 8.18 -2.32
N VAL A 50 -7.67 8.00 -2.57
CA VAL A 50 -6.69 7.53 -1.57
C VAL A 50 -6.66 8.46 -0.36
N GLU A 51 -6.63 9.78 -0.58
CA GLU A 51 -6.67 10.78 0.50
C GLU A 51 -7.92 10.63 1.36
N GLY A 52 -9.11 10.56 0.74
CA GLY A 52 -10.38 10.42 1.45
C GLY A 52 -10.47 9.14 2.29
N ILE A 53 -10.01 8.02 1.75
CA ILE A 53 -10.01 6.73 2.45
C ILE A 53 -8.95 6.72 3.57
N ALA A 54 -7.76 7.25 3.33
CA ALA A 54 -6.70 7.33 4.32
C ALA A 54 -7.05 8.26 5.50
N GLU A 55 -7.85 9.33 5.25
CA GLU A 55 -8.40 10.20 6.29
C GLU A 55 -9.33 9.46 7.25
N GLY A 56 -10.08 8.47 6.77
CA GLY A 56 -10.97 7.65 7.58
C GLY A 56 -10.26 6.57 8.40
N CYS A 57 -8.97 6.35 8.19
CA CYS A 57 -8.22 5.28 8.85
C CYS A 57 -7.97 5.60 10.34
N PRO A 58 -8.49 4.80 11.30
CA PRO A 58 -8.27 5.05 12.72
C PRO A 58 -6.79 4.92 13.16
N ALA A 59 -5.97 4.22 12.38
CA ALA A 59 -4.53 4.06 12.63
C ALA A 59 -3.69 5.22 12.05
N CYS A 60 -4.31 6.14 11.29
CA CYS A 60 -3.67 7.36 10.82
C CYS A 60 -3.73 8.44 11.91
N VAL A 61 -2.57 8.90 12.36
CA VAL A 61 -2.46 9.91 13.43
C VAL A 61 -2.57 11.33 12.85
N GLU A 62 -2.13 11.52 11.60
CA GLU A 62 -2.15 12.82 10.94
C GLU A 62 -3.50 13.17 10.30
N LYS A 63 -3.79 14.48 10.23
CA LYS A 63 -4.95 15.06 9.55
C LYS A 63 -4.69 15.23 8.04
N LYS A 64 -5.76 15.44 7.26
CA LYS A 64 -5.81 15.72 5.81
C LYS A 64 -4.52 16.28 5.16
N LYS A 65 -4.04 17.47 5.57
CA LYS A 65 -2.84 18.09 4.98
C LYS A 65 -1.55 17.24 5.10
N GLY A 66 -1.40 16.50 6.19
CA GLY A 66 -0.28 15.58 6.39
C GLY A 66 -0.40 14.35 5.52
N ILE A 67 -1.61 13.77 5.44
CA ILE A 67 -1.93 12.62 4.58
C ILE A 67 -1.63 12.93 3.11
N PHE A 68 -2.10 14.06 2.59
CA PHE A 68 -1.84 14.47 1.20
C PHE A 68 -0.34 14.61 0.90
N SER A 69 0.42 15.20 1.84
CA SER A 69 1.87 15.36 1.70
C SER A 69 2.58 14.00 1.65
N ARG A 70 2.15 13.03 2.48
CA ARG A 70 2.67 11.65 2.47
C ARG A 70 2.33 10.93 1.17
N ILE A 71 1.10 11.06 0.68
CA ILE A 71 0.66 10.45 -0.58
C ILE A 71 1.53 10.94 -1.73
N ASN A 72 1.69 12.26 -1.90
CA ASN A 72 2.51 12.81 -2.98
C ASN A 72 3.96 12.36 -2.90
N ARG A 73 4.53 12.29 -1.68
CA ARG A 73 5.89 11.77 -1.49
C ARG A 73 6.00 10.33 -1.99
N PHE A 74 5.14 9.44 -1.51
CA PHE A 74 5.22 8.02 -1.87
C PHE A 74 4.89 7.76 -3.34
N VAL A 75 3.91 8.46 -3.91
CA VAL A 75 3.62 8.37 -5.35
C VAL A 75 4.86 8.72 -6.18
N ASN A 76 5.62 9.76 -5.80
CA ASN A 76 6.84 10.14 -6.52
C ASN A 76 7.98 9.13 -6.31
N GLU A 77 8.13 8.59 -5.11
CA GLU A 77 9.19 7.62 -4.79
C GLU A 77 8.95 6.27 -5.47
N MET A 78 7.70 5.81 -5.49
CA MET A 78 7.28 4.56 -6.13
C MET A 78 7.50 4.55 -7.65
N ARG A 79 7.72 5.70 -8.30
CA ARG A 79 8.06 5.76 -9.73
C ARG A 79 9.42 5.14 -10.05
N ASN A 80 10.33 5.10 -9.08
CA ASN A 80 11.72 4.69 -9.29
C ASN A 80 12.06 3.37 -8.57
N ILE A 81 11.07 2.71 -7.98
CA ILE A 81 11.24 1.49 -7.21
C ILE A 81 10.25 0.45 -7.71
N GLU A 82 10.67 -0.82 -7.74
CA GLU A 82 9.78 -1.93 -8.07
C GLU A 82 8.59 -1.99 -7.11
N ARG A 83 7.37 -1.99 -7.67
CA ARG A 83 6.12 -1.93 -6.90
C ARG A 83 5.99 -3.03 -5.86
N GLU A 84 6.44 -4.24 -6.20
CA GLU A 84 6.42 -5.39 -5.28
C GLU A 84 7.31 -5.15 -4.06
N LYS A 85 8.50 -4.58 -4.26
CA LYS A 85 9.45 -4.32 -3.18
C LYS A 85 8.91 -3.26 -2.22
N VAL A 86 8.20 -2.27 -2.73
CA VAL A 86 7.52 -1.26 -1.90
C VAL A 86 6.43 -1.90 -1.03
N LEU A 87 5.63 -2.81 -1.61
CA LEU A 87 4.61 -3.55 -0.86
C LEU A 87 5.25 -4.41 0.23
N GLU A 88 6.34 -5.12 -0.08
CA GLU A 88 7.09 -5.94 0.88
C GLU A 88 7.60 -5.11 2.06
N ILE A 89 8.24 -3.97 1.79
CA ILE A 89 8.72 -3.07 2.84
C ILE A 89 7.56 -2.57 3.73
N ALA A 90 6.43 -2.19 3.15
CA ALA A 90 5.27 -1.78 3.93
C ALA A 90 4.74 -2.91 4.84
N MET A 91 4.70 -4.15 4.32
CA MET A 91 4.22 -5.31 5.08
C MET A 91 5.12 -5.69 6.27
N GLU A 92 6.42 -5.39 6.21
CA GLU A 92 7.35 -5.62 7.32
C GLU A 92 7.02 -4.76 8.56
N ILE A 93 6.39 -3.60 8.35
CA ILE A 93 6.01 -2.66 9.42
C ILE A 93 4.69 -3.07 10.08
N LEU A 94 3.79 -3.75 9.35
CA LEU A 94 2.44 -4.04 9.81
C LEU A 94 2.33 -5.39 10.52
N THR A 95 1.71 -5.39 11.71
CA THR A 95 1.24 -6.61 12.37
C THR A 95 0.13 -7.28 11.55
N PRO A 96 -0.17 -8.58 11.77
CA PRO A 96 -1.26 -9.26 11.07
C PRO A 96 -2.61 -8.54 11.14
N GLU A 97 -2.94 -7.93 12.28
CA GLU A 97 -4.16 -7.16 12.47
C GLU A 97 -4.15 -5.88 11.63
N LEU A 98 -3.02 -5.16 11.61
CA LEU A 98 -2.88 -3.94 10.80
C LEU A 98 -2.86 -4.25 9.30
N ARG A 99 -2.40 -5.44 8.88
CA ARG A 99 -2.52 -5.89 7.49
C ARG A 99 -3.99 -6.08 7.10
N LYS A 100 -4.83 -6.60 8.00
CA LYS A 100 -6.29 -6.70 7.77
C LYS A 100 -6.90 -5.31 7.57
N THR A 101 -6.54 -4.33 8.41
CA THR A 101 -6.99 -2.93 8.24
C THR A 101 -6.50 -2.31 6.93
N ALA A 102 -5.21 -2.48 6.59
CA ALA A 102 -4.67 -1.98 5.33
C ALA A 102 -5.36 -2.63 4.12
N PHE A 103 -5.67 -3.92 4.20
CA PHE A 103 -6.41 -4.64 3.16
C PHE A 103 -7.83 -4.10 3.00
N GLU A 104 -8.55 -3.81 4.08
CA GLU A 104 -9.90 -3.22 4.00
C GLU A 104 -9.89 -1.88 3.25
N LEU A 105 -8.95 -1.00 3.58
CA LEU A 105 -8.82 0.31 2.93
C LEU A 105 -8.39 0.19 1.46
N ALA A 106 -7.46 -0.73 1.17
CA ALA A 106 -7.06 -1.03 -0.21
C ALA A 106 -8.22 -1.60 -1.02
N ALA A 107 -9.01 -2.49 -0.44
CA ALA A 107 -10.20 -3.04 -1.08
C ALA A 107 -11.24 -1.95 -1.35
N GLU A 108 -11.46 -1.03 -0.41
CA GLU A 108 -12.35 0.11 -0.62
C GLU A 108 -11.90 1.00 -1.78
N VAL A 109 -10.60 1.30 -1.87
CA VAL A 109 -10.01 2.04 -3.01
C VAL A 109 -10.29 1.33 -4.33
N ILE A 110 -10.04 0.02 -4.39
CA ILE A 110 -10.21 -0.78 -5.61
C ILE A 110 -11.70 -0.84 -5.99
N MET A 111 -12.59 -1.09 -5.03
CA MET A 111 -14.02 -1.26 -5.30
C MET A 111 -14.65 0.05 -5.78
N THR A 112 -14.28 1.18 -5.16
CA THR A 112 -14.72 2.52 -5.58
C THR A 112 -13.92 3.09 -6.76
N GLY A 113 -12.99 2.29 -7.30
CA GLY A 113 -12.16 2.64 -8.42
C GLY A 113 -12.79 2.52 -9.79
N ASN A 114 -12.10 3.05 -10.80
CA ASN A 114 -12.60 3.12 -12.18
C ASN A 114 -12.19 1.90 -13.00
N GLU A 115 -11.53 0.92 -12.37
CA GLU A 115 -10.97 -0.24 -13.04
C GLU A 115 -12.08 -1.22 -13.46
N LEU A 116 -11.78 -2.04 -14.46
CA LEU A 116 -12.73 -3.08 -14.88
C LEU A 116 -12.85 -4.17 -13.79
N PRO A 117 -14.01 -4.85 -13.66
CA PRO A 117 -14.22 -5.87 -12.63
C PRO A 117 -13.13 -6.96 -12.58
N ASP A 118 -12.65 -7.42 -13.74
CA ASP A 118 -11.58 -8.42 -13.82
C ASP A 118 -10.23 -7.90 -13.30
N GLN A 119 -9.95 -6.60 -13.49
CA GLN A 119 -8.74 -5.95 -12.98
C GLN A 119 -8.82 -5.80 -11.46
N LYS A 120 -9.97 -5.33 -10.95
CA LYS A 120 -10.24 -5.24 -9.51
C LYS A 120 -10.01 -6.58 -8.81
N SER A 121 -10.58 -7.64 -9.37
CA SER A 121 -10.45 -9.01 -8.84
C SER A 121 -8.99 -9.47 -8.78
N LYS A 122 -8.20 -9.25 -9.85
CA LYS A 122 -6.77 -9.61 -9.88
C LYS A 122 -5.94 -8.87 -8.83
N ILE A 123 -6.19 -7.58 -8.63
CA ILE A 123 -5.45 -6.78 -7.63
C ILE A 123 -5.80 -7.27 -6.23
N LEU A 124 -7.09 -7.52 -5.95
CA LEU A 124 -7.56 -8.05 -4.68
C LEU A 124 -6.94 -9.41 -4.37
N GLU A 125 -6.97 -10.36 -5.30
CA GLU A 125 -6.35 -11.69 -5.14
C GLU A 125 -4.84 -11.60 -4.85
N LYS A 126 -4.16 -10.69 -5.56
CA LYS A 126 -2.74 -10.43 -5.34
C LYS A 126 -2.47 -9.90 -3.94
N LEU A 127 -3.26 -8.93 -3.47
CA LEU A 127 -3.15 -8.39 -2.11
C LEU A 127 -3.43 -9.45 -1.05
N VAL A 128 -4.48 -10.27 -1.24
CA VAL A 128 -4.80 -11.38 -0.33
C VAL A 128 -3.59 -12.31 -0.16
N THR A 129 -2.98 -12.70 -1.29
CA THR A 129 -1.82 -13.59 -1.29
C THR A 129 -0.60 -12.94 -0.63
N LYS A 130 -0.23 -11.74 -1.07
CA LYS A 130 0.98 -11.04 -0.61
C LYS A 130 0.91 -10.67 0.87
N MET A 131 -0.24 -10.18 1.32
CA MET A 131 -0.45 -9.76 2.71
C MET A 131 -0.79 -10.91 3.64
N SER A 132 -0.89 -12.15 3.12
CA SER A 132 -1.29 -13.34 3.87
C SER A 132 -2.64 -13.16 4.57
N ILE A 133 -3.61 -12.59 3.85
CA ILE A 133 -4.97 -12.40 4.36
C ILE A 133 -5.75 -13.71 4.24
N GLU A 134 -6.49 -14.04 5.28
CA GLU A 134 -7.40 -15.18 5.25
C GLU A 134 -8.48 -14.97 4.19
N ILE A 135 -8.66 -15.94 3.30
CA ILE A 135 -9.64 -15.87 2.19
C ILE A 135 -11.04 -15.56 2.71
N GLN A 136 -11.45 -16.15 3.84
CA GLN A 136 -12.76 -15.89 4.44
C GLN A 136 -12.94 -14.45 4.92
N PHE A 137 -11.87 -13.84 5.43
CA PHE A 137 -11.89 -12.42 5.81
C PHE A 137 -11.99 -11.54 4.57
N ALA A 138 -11.15 -11.80 3.55
CA ALA A 138 -11.16 -11.04 2.31
C ALA A 138 -12.53 -11.08 1.62
N ALA A 139 -13.15 -12.26 1.51
CA ALA A 139 -14.47 -12.43 0.92
C ALA A 139 -15.54 -11.59 1.64
N LYS A 140 -15.54 -11.58 2.97
CA LYS A 140 -16.49 -10.76 3.78
C LYS A 140 -16.30 -9.27 3.55
N VAL A 141 -15.06 -8.81 3.41
CA VAL A 141 -14.76 -7.40 3.13
C VAL A 141 -15.27 -7.01 1.75
N ILE A 142 -15.01 -7.82 0.73
CA ILE A 142 -15.44 -7.56 -0.64
C ILE A 142 -16.97 -7.56 -0.74
N GLU A 143 -17.64 -8.55 -0.14
CA GLU A 143 -19.11 -8.63 -0.12
C GLU A 143 -19.76 -7.43 0.59
N ARG A 144 -19.08 -6.87 1.61
CA ARG A 144 -19.54 -5.66 2.31
C ARG A 144 -19.45 -4.41 1.43
N LEU A 145 -18.44 -4.33 0.56
CA LEU A 145 -18.15 -3.17 -0.28
C LEU A 145 -18.90 -3.18 -1.63
N ASP A 146 -19.42 -4.34 -2.04
CA ASP A 146 -20.19 -4.52 -3.29
C ASP A 146 -21.69 -4.19 -3.13
N LYS A 147 -22.12 -3.83 -1.91
CA LYS A 147 -23.51 -3.49 -1.55
C LYS A 147 -23.75 -1.99 -1.56
#